data_AF-A0A2N1PDR3-F1
#
_entry.id   AF-A0A2N1PDR3-F1
#
_cell.length_a   1.000
_cell.length_b   1.000
_cell.length_c   1.000
_cell.angle_alpha   90.00
_cell.angle_beta   90.00
_cell.angle_gamma   90.00
#
_symmetry.space_group_name_H-M   'P 1'
#
loop_
_entity.id
_entity.type
_entity.pdbx_description
1 polymer ?
#
loop_
_entity_poly.entity_id
_entity_poly.type
_entity_poly.pdbx_seq_one_letter_code
_entity_poly.pdbx_strand_id
1 'polypeptide(L)'
;NPTSPTSNWQVGSSRFFPGDQDKGDIARMLMYMAVRYRNDNFRLIIAESGRTSNPPARTMGNLAVLYNWHQEDPVDSFEINRNEVIYGTQNNRNPFIDHPELFYDVWSYFMAENGQPQSLSVSQTGQFSVFQAPTFTNLMTQLG
;
A
#
# COMPACT_ATOMS: atom_id res chain seq x y z
N ASN A 1 9.08 -10.12 7.09
CA ASN A 1 8.92 -10.08 5.62
C ASN A 1 9.28 -11.42 5.02
N PRO A 2 8.51 -11.95 4.06
CA PRO A 2 8.98 -13.07 3.26
C PRO A 2 10.21 -12.62 2.46
N THR A 3 11.39 -13.07 2.88
CA THR A 3 12.68 -12.81 2.22
C THR A 3 12.94 -13.91 1.21
N SER A 4 12.99 -13.55 -0.08
CA SER A 4 13.37 -14.37 -1.24
C SER A 4 12.65 -15.74 -1.39
N PRO A 5 12.19 -16.09 -2.60
CA PRO A 5 11.42 -17.31 -2.83
C PRO A 5 12.25 -18.57 -2.56
N THR A 6 11.62 -19.60 -1.98
CA THR A 6 12.25 -20.92 -1.79
C THR A 6 12.30 -21.72 -3.10
N SER A 7 11.44 -21.37 -4.07
CA SER A 7 11.44 -21.83 -5.47
C SER A 7 10.31 -21.13 -6.26
N ASN A 8 10.43 -20.96 -7.58
CA ASN A 8 9.34 -20.51 -8.48
C ASN A 8 8.54 -19.28 -7.99
N TRP A 9 9.20 -18.23 -7.51
CA TRP A 9 8.56 -16.98 -7.03
C TRP A 9 7.57 -17.17 -5.85
N GLN A 10 7.52 -18.37 -5.28
CA GLN A 10 6.67 -18.71 -4.15
C GLN A 10 7.45 -18.62 -2.84
N VAL A 11 6.82 -18.04 -1.81
CA VAL A 11 7.35 -18.02 -0.44
C VAL A 11 6.49 -18.94 0.43
N GLY A 12 7.03 -20.11 0.75
CA GLY A 12 6.24 -21.20 1.34
C GLY A 12 5.26 -21.79 0.32
N SER A 13 4.09 -22.25 0.76
CA SER A 13 3.13 -22.98 -0.09
C SER A 13 2.04 -22.12 -0.74
N SER A 14 1.92 -20.84 -0.39
CA SER A 14 0.74 -20.04 -0.78
C SER A 14 0.98 -18.54 -0.94
N ARG A 15 2.24 -18.08 -0.97
CA ARG A 15 2.56 -16.65 -1.09
C ARG A 15 3.42 -16.42 -2.32
N PHE A 16 3.30 -15.23 -2.90
CA PHE A 16 4.05 -14.82 -4.08
C PHE A 16 5.00 -13.68 -3.72
N PHE A 17 6.21 -13.70 -4.28
CA PHE A 17 7.19 -12.63 -4.18
C PHE A 17 7.57 -12.20 -5.60
N PRO A 18 7.27 -10.95 -6.00
CA PRO A 18 7.45 -10.50 -7.37
C PRO A 18 8.92 -10.41 -7.78
N GLY A 19 9.80 -10.09 -6.84
CA GLY A 19 11.20 -9.78 -7.10
C GLY A 19 11.60 -8.55 -6.29
N ASP A 20 12.89 -8.36 -6.04
CA ASP A 20 13.36 -7.17 -5.31
C ASP A 20 13.22 -5.87 -6.10
N GLN A 21 13.16 -5.97 -7.44
CA GLN A 21 13.05 -4.84 -8.37
C GLN A 21 11.60 -4.44 -8.69
N ASP A 22 10.63 -5.27 -8.30
CA ASP A 22 9.21 -5.09 -8.68
C ASP A 22 8.30 -4.93 -7.46
N LYS A 23 8.85 -5.08 -6.25
CA LYS A 23 8.03 -5.14 -5.02
C LYS A 23 7.41 -3.77 -4.72
N GLY A 24 8.11 -2.68 -5.03
CA GLY A 24 7.64 -1.31 -4.91
C GLY A 24 6.51 -1.01 -5.89
N ASP A 25 6.67 -1.42 -7.14
CA ASP A 25 5.67 -1.28 -8.21
C ASP A 25 4.36 -1.95 -7.82
N ILE A 26 4.46 -3.20 -7.36
CA ILE A 26 3.30 -3.98 -6.91
C ILE A 26 2.66 -3.33 -5.69
N ALA A 27 3.45 -2.79 -4.75
CA ALA A 27 2.93 -2.05 -3.60
C ALA A 27 2.09 -0.84 -4.03
N ARG A 28 2.64 0.02 -4.89
CA ARG A 28 1.96 1.23 -5.37
C ARG A 28 0.74 0.90 -6.23
N MET A 29 0.78 -0.15 -7.03
CA MET A 29 -0.35 -0.60 -7.84
C MET A 29 -1.50 -1.15 -6.98
N LEU A 30 -1.20 -1.98 -5.99
CA LEU A 30 -2.23 -2.56 -5.11
C LEU A 30 -2.85 -1.53 -4.17
N MET A 31 -2.05 -0.56 -3.71
CA MET A 31 -2.56 0.59 -2.96
C MET A 31 -3.52 1.42 -3.82
N TYR A 32 -3.15 1.72 -5.07
CA TYR A 32 -4.03 2.40 -6.02
C TYR A 32 -5.37 1.68 -6.20
N MET A 33 -5.35 0.35 -6.41
CA MET A 33 -6.58 -0.42 -6.60
C MET A 33 -7.48 -0.38 -5.36
N ALA A 34 -6.90 -0.47 -4.16
CA ALA A 34 -7.64 -0.43 -2.90
C ALA A 34 -8.32 0.92 -2.67
N VAL A 35 -7.68 2.01 -3.08
CA VAL A 35 -8.20 3.37 -2.94
C VAL A 35 -9.21 3.71 -4.02
N ARG A 36 -8.85 3.53 -5.30
CA ARG A 36 -9.67 3.90 -6.46
C ARG A 36 -10.97 3.11 -6.54
N TYR A 37 -10.88 1.81 -6.31
CA TYR A 37 -11.99 0.87 -6.44
C TYR A 37 -12.50 0.39 -5.09
N ARG A 38 -12.37 1.24 -4.06
CA ARG A 38 -12.87 0.98 -2.72
C ARG A 38 -14.37 0.63 -2.73
N ASN A 39 -15.16 1.25 -3.60
CA ASN A 39 -16.59 0.98 -3.71
C ASN A 39 -16.92 -0.34 -4.41
N ASP A 40 -15.97 -0.91 -5.16
CA ASP A 40 -16.12 -2.20 -5.86
C ASP A 40 -15.59 -3.38 -5.03
N ASN A 41 -15.45 -3.16 -3.71
CA ASN A 41 -15.00 -4.14 -2.72
C ASN A 41 -13.58 -4.68 -2.92
N PHE A 42 -12.72 -3.93 -3.60
CA PHE A 42 -11.29 -4.19 -3.56
C PHE A 42 -10.72 -3.79 -2.18
N ARG A 43 -10.09 -4.75 -1.50
CA ARG A 43 -9.63 -4.60 -0.11
C ARG A 43 -8.20 -5.11 0.07
N LEU A 44 -7.47 -4.53 1.00
CA LEU A 44 -6.19 -5.06 1.48
C LEU A 44 -6.41 -5.86 2.76
N ILE A 45 -5.55 -6.86 2.99
CA ILE A 45 -5.48 -7.58 4.27
C ILE A 45 -4.84 -6.66 5.29
N ILE A 46 -5.55 -6.41 6.38
CA ILE A 46 -5.06 -5.65 7.52
C ILE A 46 -4.82 -6.65 8.64
N ALA A 47 -3.60 -7.19 8.70
CA ALA A 47 -3.16 -8.14 9.71
C ALA A 47 -1.64 -8.02 9.87
N GLU A 48 -1.14 -7.80 11.09
CA GLU A 48 0.30 -7.75 11.36
C GLU A 48 1.02 -9.06 11.01
N SER A 49 0.35 -10.20 11.19
CA SER A 49 0.93 -11.54 11.01
C SER A 49 0.88 -12.07 9.57
N GLY A 50 0.41 -11.27 8.61
CA GLY A 50 0.38 -11.68 7.19
C GLY A 50 -0.59 -12.81 6.87
N ARG A 51 -1.51 -13.16 7.78
CA ARG A 51 -2.51 -14.22 7.59
C ARG A 51 -3.90 -13.75 8.00
N THR A 52 -4.86 -13.95 7.12
CA THR A 52 -6.29 -13.97 7.45
C THR A 52 -6.83 -15.34 7.05
N SER A 53 -7.57 -15.99 7.94
CA SER A 53 -8.05 -17.36 7.75
C SER A 53 -9.23 -17.47 6.78
N ASN A 54 -9.84 -16.34 6.40
CA ASN A 54 -10.92 -16.29 5.42
C ASN A 54 -11.09 -14.86 4.84
N PRO A 55 -10.20 -14.41 3.93
CA PRO A 55 -10.34 -13.10 3.34
C PRO A 55 -11.62 -13.03 2.49
N PRO A 56 -12.36 -11.90 2.50
CA PRO A 56 -13.41 -11.66 1.53
C PRO A 56 -12.92 -11.87 0.09
N ALA A 57 -13.80 -12.31 -0.81
CA ALA A 57 -13.49 -12.36 -2.23
C ALA A 57 -13.07 -10.96 -2.69
N ARG A 58 -11.86 -10.83 -3.30
CA ARG A 58 -11.18 -9.57 -3.72
C ARG A 58 -10.26 -8.91 -2.68
N THR A 59 -9.63 -9.70 -1.81
CA THR A 59 -8.53 -9.20 -0.99
C THR A 59 -7.18 -9.38 -1.68
N MET A 60 -6.38 -8.31 -1.82
CA MET A 60 -5.28 -8.25 -2.80
C MET A 60 -3.88 -8.03 -2.23
N GLY A 61 -3.59 -8.51 -1.02
CA GLY A 61 -2.26 -8.38 -0.41
C GLY A 61 -2.31 -7.75 0.98
N ASN A 62 -1.21 -7.85 1.71
CA ASN A 62 -1.14 -7.41 3.10
C ASN A 62 -0.58 -6.00 3.21
N LEU A 63 -1.34 -5.10 3.84
CA LEU A 63 -1.00 -3.68 3.92
C LEU A 63 0.36 -3.40 4.60
N ALA A 64 0.73 -4.17 5.64
CA ALA A 64 2.03 -4.02 6.29
C ALA A 64 3.19 -4.48 5.38
N VAL A 65 2.98 -5.55 4.61
CA VAL A 65 3.97 -6.02 3.61
C VAL A 65 4.14 -5.00 2.49
N LEU A 66 3.03 -4.46 1.96
CA LEU A 66 3.08 -3.47 0.88
C LEU A 66 3.77 -2.18 1.32
N TYR A 67 3.57 -1.74 2.57
CA TYR A 67 4.30 -0.59 3.11
C TYR A 67 5.81 -0.84 3.16
N ASN A 68 6.24 -2.00 3.65
CA ASN A 68 7.67 -2.33 3.65
C ASN A 68 8.23 -2.41 2.23
N TRP A 69 7.52 -3.05 1.29
CA TRP A 69 7.96 -3.13 -0.09
C TRP A 69 8.10 -1.77 -0.76
N HIS A 70 7.16 -0.85 -0.50
CA HIS A 70 7.25 0.52 -0.98
C HIS A 70 8.49 1.26 -0.43
N GLN A 71 8.87 1.02 0.83
CA GLN A 71 10.07 1.63 1.43
C GLN A 71 11.37 0.98 0.93
N GLU A 72 11.36 -0.33 0.68
CA GLU A 72 12.52 -1.09 0.22
C GLU A 72 12.81 -0.88 -1.27
N ASP A 73 11.81 -0.48 -2.06
CA ASP A 73 11.89 -0.33 -3.52
C ASP A 73 11.22 1.00 -3.97
N PRO A 74 12.01 2.10 -3.99
CA PRO A 74 11.54 3.43 -4.37
C PRO A 74 11.04 3.50 -5.81
N VAL A 75 10.33 4.58 -6.14
CA VAL A 75 9.86 4.81 -7.53
C VAL A 75 11.05 4.94 -8.47
N ASP A 76 10.98 4.26 -9.62
CA ASP A 76 12.02 4.30 -10.64
C ASP A 76 11.56 4.96 -11.96
N SER A 77 12.51 5.12 -12.89
CA SER A 77 12.24 5.73 -14.19
C SER A 77 11.32 4.90 -15.10
N PHE A 78 11.29 3.58 -14.93
CA PHE A 78 10.45 2.69 -15.71
C PHE A 78 8.98 2.86 -15.29
N GLU A 79 8.71 2.94 -14.00
CA GLU A 79 7.38 3.21 -13.46
C GLU A 79 6.86 4.58 -13.87
N ILE A 80 7.69 5.62 -13.76
CA ILE A 80 7.32 6.97 -14.20
C ILE A 80 6.93 6.93 -15.68
N ASN A 81 7.79 6.38 -16.54
CA ASN A 81 7.50 6.27 -17.97
C ASN A 81 6.22 5.47 -18.25
N ARG A 82 5.99 4.38 -17.52
CA ARG A 82 4.75 3.59 -17.64
C ARG A 82 3.53 4.41 -17.22
N ASN A 83 3.62 5.18 -16.14
CA ASN A 83 2.54 6.05 -15.66
C ASN A 83 2.20 7.12 -16.71
N GLU A 84 3.21 7.71 -17.36
CA GLU A 84 3.04 8.67 -18.45
C GLU A 84 2.32 8.06 -19.67
N VAL A 85 2.79 6.91 -20.14
CA VAL A 85 2.20 6.23 -21.32
C VAL A 85 0.76 5.81 -21.06
N ILE A 86 0.47 5.26 -19.88
CA ILE A 86 -0.89 4.86 -19.50
C ILE A 86 -1.79 6.08 -19.37
N TYR A 87 -1.31 7.17 -18.76
CA TYR A 87 -2.06 8.40 -18.62
C TYR A 87 -2.50 8.96 -19.98
N GLY A 88 -1.61 8.96 -20.98
CA GLY A 88 -1.93 9.41 -22.34
C GLY A 88 -3.06 8.65 -23.04
N THR A 89 -3.41 7.45 -22.56
CA THR A 89 -4.48 6.62 -23.15
C THR A 89 -5.72 6.51 -22.27
N GLN A 90 -5.54 6.36 -20.95
CA GLN A 90 -6.62 6.07 -20.00
C GLN A 90 -7.06 7.29 -19.19
N ASN A 91 -6.28 8.38 -19.25
CA ASN A 91 -6.47 9.61 -18.46
C ASN A 91 -6.61 9.37 -16.95
N ASN A 92 -6.14 8.22 -16.46
CA ASN A 92 -6.09 7.84 -15.06
C ASN A 92 -4.62 7.60 -14.70
N ARG A 93 -4.15 8.28 -13.67
CA ARG A 93 -2.76 8.26 -13.22
C ARG A 93 -2.65 7.56 -11.89
N ASN A 94 -1.56 6.85 -11.63
CA ASN A 94 -1.30 6.33 -10.29
C ASN A 94 -0.60 7.42 -9.45
N PRO A 95 -1.29 8.06 -8.50
CA PRO A 95 -0.71 9.14 -7.68
C PRO A 95 0.41 8.64 -6.77
N PHE A 96 0.49 7.35 -6.45
CA PHE A 96 1.58 6.81 -5.63
C PHE A 96 2.90 6.68 -6.39
N ILE A 97 2.88 6.81 -7.73
CA ILE A 97 4.09 6.93 -8.55
C ILE A 97 4.55 8.39 -8.59
N ASP A 98 3.62 9.34 -8.74
CA ASP A 98 3.94 10.77 -8.82
C ASP A 98 4.27 11.40 -7.45
N HIS A 99 3.58 10.92 -6.41
CA HIS A 99 3.63 11.38 -5.03
C HIS A 99 3.77 10.19 -4.07
N PRO A 100 4.95 9.52 -4.03
CA PRO A 100 5.18 8.35 -3.19
C PRO A 100 4.91 8.59 -1.70
N GLU A 101 5.07 9.83 -1.22
CA GLU A 101 4.77 10.25 0.15
C GLU A 101 3.32 9.97 0.58
N LEU A 102 2.37 10.02 -0.35
CA LEU A 102 0.95 9.75 -0.07
C LEU A 102 0.69 8.30 0.37
N PHE A 103 1.62 7.39 0.08
CA PHE A 103 1.51 5.99 0.49
C PHE A 103 1.40 5.86 2.01
N TYR A 104 2.21 6.62 2.76
CA TYR A 104 2.20 6.59 4.23
C TYR A 104 0.87 7.10 4.79
N ASP A 105 0.36 8.21 4.25
CA ASP A 105 -0.88 8.82 4.72
C ASP A 105 -2.08 7.87 4.53
N VAL A 106 -2.14 7.20 3.37
CA VAL A 106 -3.18 6.22 3.07
C VAL A 106 -3.02 4.94 3.90
N TRP A 107 -1.78 4.46 4.07
CA TRP A 107 -1.49 3.32 4.96
C TRP A 107 -1.96 3.60 6.39
N SER A 108 -1.63 4.78 6.91
CA SER A 108 -2.00 5.23 8.24
C SER A 108 -3.52 5.31 8.41
N TYR A 109 -4.22 5.85 7.41
CA TYR A 109 -5.67 5.89 7.38
C TYR A 109 -6.30 4.49 7.46
N PHE A 110 -5.84 3.53 6.65
CA PHE A 110 -6.39 2.17 6.67
C PHE A 110 -6.12 1.42 7.98
N MET A 111 -4.95 1.63 8.61
CA MET A 111 -4.65 1.09 9.93
C MET A 111 -5.62 1.63 10.99
N ALA A 112 -5.83 2.95 11.00
CA ALA A 112 -6.72 3.62 11.94
C ALA A 112 -8.20 3.22 11.76
N GLU A 113 -8.67 3.10 10.51
CA GLU A 113 -10.05 2.67 10.21
C GLU A 113 -10.35 1.26 10.76
N ASN A 114 -9.36 0.39 10.86
CA ASN A 114 -9.53 -1.00 11.29
C ASN A 114 -9.19 -1.22 12.77
N GLY A 115 -9.13 -0.14 13.55
CA GLY A 115 -8.93 -0.20 15.01
C GLY A 115 -7.58 -0.76 15.43
N GLN A 116 -6.58 -0.78 14.54
CA GLN A 116 -5.23 -1.24 14.87
C GLN A 116 -4.42 -0.04 15.42
N PRO A 117 -3.87 -0.14 16.64
CA PRO A 117 -3.07 0.94 17.23
C PRO A 117 -1.77 1.12 16.45
N GLN A 118 -1.40 2.38 16.21
CA GLN A 118 -0.10 2.69 15.63
C GLN A 118 0.98 2.39 16.67
N SER A 119 1.96 1.53 16.35
CA SER A 119 3.15 1.40 17.17
C SER A 119 4.08 2.60 16.91
N LEU A 120 3.70 3.79 17.40
CA LEU A 120 4.59 4.94 17.47
C LEU A 120 5.38 4.81 18.79
N SER A 121 6.67 4.53 18.71
CA SER A 121 7.58 4.63 19.86
C SER A 121 7.73 6.09 20.26
N VAL A 122 6.86 6.56 21.15
CA VAL A 122 6.88 7.92 21.72
C VAL A 122 7.89 7.97 22.86
N SER A 123 9.03 8.63 22.61
CA SER A 123 9.92 9.10 23.66
C SER A 123 9.42 10.45 24.19
N GLN A 124 8.76 10.38 25.34
CA GLN A 124 8.42 11.40 26.34
C GLN A 124 8.41 12.91 25.99
N THR A 125 7.34 13.53 26.51
CA THR A 125 7.10 14.95 26.86
C THR A 125 6.71 15.94 25.76
N GLY A 126 5.42 16.31 25.76
CA GLY A 126 4.96 17.64 25.35
C GLY A 126 4.04 17.64 24.13
N GLN A 127 2.75 17.94 24.39
CA GLN A 127 1.74 18.33 23.40
C GLN A 127 1.39 17.25 22.36
N PHE A 128 0.43 16.39 22.72
CA PHE A 128 -0.28 15.57 21.73
C PHE A 128 -1.14 16.50 20.86
N SER A 129 -0.61 16.97 19.74
CA SER A 129 -1.49 17.18 18.59
C SER A 129 -1.92 15.80 18.14
N VAL A 130 -3.17 15.44 18.43
CA VAL A 130 -3.81 14.32 17.74
C VAL A 130 -3.74 14.68 16.27
N PHE A 131 -2.83 14.07 15.51
CA PHE A 131 -2.93 14.09 14.05
C PHE A 131 -4.26 13.42 13.76
N GLN A 132 -5.30 14.22 13.52
CA GLN A 132 -6.56 13.70 13.05
C GLN A 132 -6.22 13.03 11.72
N ALA A 133 -6.37 11.71 11.66
CA ALA A 133 -6.16 10.98 10.42
C ALA A 133 -7.01 11.68 9.34
N PRO A 134 -6.42 12.06 8.19
CA PRO A 134 -7.16 12.76 7.16
C PRO A 134 -8.38 11.92 6.77
N THR A 135 -9.51 12.58 6.54
CA THR A 135 -10.70 11.87 6.06
C THR A 135 -10.39 11.27 4.69
N PHE A 136 -11.00 10.14 4.37
CA PHE A 136 -10.83 9.51 3.05
C PHE A 136 -11.11 10.51 1.92
N THR A 137 -12.10 11.39 2.08
CA THR A 137 -12.41 12.45 1.13
C THR A 137 -11.23 13.40 0.89
N ASN A 138 -10.51 13.80 1.95
CA ASN A 138 -9.34 14.67 1.83
C ASN A 138 -8.19 13.96 1.11
N LEU A 139 -7.98 12.68 1.40
CA LEU A 139 -6.99 11.85 0.69
C LEU A 139 -7.37 11.71 -0.79
N MET A 140 -8.62 11.37 -1.11
CA MET A 140 -9.07 11.23 -2.50
C MET A 140 -8.95 12.52 -3.32
N THR A 141 -9.12 13.68 -2.69
CA THR A 141 -8.96 14.97 -3.37
C THR A 141 -7.50 15.22 -3.79
N GLN A 142 -6.53 14.65 -3.07
CA GLN A 142 -5.10 14.74 -3.41
C GLN A 142 -4.68 13.71 -4.47
N LEU A 143 -5.52 12.72 -4.74
CA LEU A 143 -5.21 11.59 -5.63
C LEU A 143 -5.70 11.77 -7.07
N GLY A 144 -6.40 12.86 -7.38
CA GLY A 144 -6.83 13.23 -8.74
C GLY A 144 -8.11 12.55 -9.21
#